data_AF-A0A1E3Q5T7-F1
#
_entry.id   AF-A0A1E3Q5T7-F1
#
_cell.length_a   1.000
_cell.length_b   1.000
_cell.length_c   1.000
_cell.angle_alpha   90.00
_cell.angle_beta   90.00
_cell.angle_gamma   90.00
#
_symmetry.space_group_name_H-M   'P 1'
#
loop_
_entity.id
_entity.type
_entity.pdbx_description
1 polymer ?
#
loop_
_entity_poly.entity_id
_entity_poly.type
_entity_poly.pdbx_seq_one_letter_code
_entity_poly.pdbx_strand_id
1 'polypeptide(L)'
;MCREQIHLAAGESLRSSNSPRTLVNDGHSRYQLEPDGVIFFRTKGSRVFKAVVEVAFSQTYDSLLEKARKWIFGKKCNIVILLAFNEKKDYERPNRRISLTTCELNRRIEQMRLNWESQGTEYGPLVFQGHTWLDQLCEGFIEVVRIDPHSDGRDALLKSKYVLIHEGRNESSNVPQSVGDVRLGEFIPEESLGNEAASEVVIDFFDAEDFMNIVRGAMIDTAVDRYEAATSITA
;
A
#
# COMPACT_ATOMS: atom_id res chain seq x y z
N MET A 1 -34.55 9.87 -15.04
CA MET A 1 -33.26 9.15 -14.90
C MET A 1 -33.51 7.93 -14.05
N CYS A 2 -33.47 6.73 -14.64
CA CYS A 2 -33.47 5.49 -13.87
C CYS A 2 -32.15 5.43 -13.10
N ARG A 3 -32.23 5.29 -11.77
CA ARG A 3 -31.07 4.88 -10.98
C ARG A 3 -30.81 3.42 -11.35
N GLU A 4 -29.80 3.17 -12.16
CA GLU A 4 -29.33 1.82 -12.44
C GLU A 4 -28.86 1.20 -11.11
N GLN A 5 -29.46 0.08 -10.73
CA GLN A 5 -29.19 -0.60 -9.47
C GLN A 5 -28.29 -1.79 -9.74
N ILE A 6 -27.16 -1.88 -9.04
CA ILE A 6 -26.31 -3.07 -9.04
C ILE A 6 -27.15 -4.22 -8.47
N HIS A 7 -27.34 -5.28 -9.25
CA HIS A 7 -28.18 -6.42 -8.90
C HIS A 7 -27.36 -7.55 -8.29
N LEU A 8 -26.94 -7.38 -7.03
CA LEU A 8 -26.27 -8.44 -6.29
C LEU A 8 -27.28 -9.53 -5.90
N ALA A 9 -27.00 -10.79 -6.25
CA ALA A 9 -27.82 -11.90 -5.81
C ALA A 9 -27.69 -12.15 -4.29
N ALA A 10 -28.66 -12.84 -3.70
CA ALA A 10 -28.62 -13.19 -2.29
C ALA A 10 -27.36 -14.04 -1.96
N GLY A 11 -26.44 -13.46 -1.19
CA GLY A 11 -25.15 -14.08 -0.82
C GLY A 11 -23.95 -13.55 -1.62
N GLU A 12 -24.18 -12.63 -2.56
CA GLU A 12 -23.11 -11.90 -3.25
C GLU A 12 -22.73 -10.64 -2.50
N SER A 13 -21.43 -10.37 -2.38
CA SER A 13 -20.95 -9.10 -1.83
C SER A 13 -19.50 -8.85 -2.19
N LEU A 14 -19.16 -7.59 -2.42
CA LEU A 14 -17.78 -7.11 -2.42
C LEU A 14 -17.34 -6.88 -0.98
N ARG A 15 -16.16 -7.38 -0.62
CA ARG A 15 -15.60 -7.31 0.74
C ARG A 15 -14.11 -7.01 0.67
N SER A 16 -13.58 -6.45 1.75
CA SER A 16 -12.14 -6.26 1.95
C SER A 16 -11.65 -7.01 3.20
N SER A 17 -10.35 -7.28 3.26
CA SER A 17 -9.67 -7.86 4.42
C SER A 17 -8.21 -7.45 4.42
N ASN A 18 -7.67 -7.21 5.61
CA ASN A 18 -6.24 -6.97 5.80
C ASN A 18 -5.54 -8.30 6.08
N SER A 19 -4.34 -8.51 5.55
CA SER A 19 -3.46 -9.65 5.88
C SER A 19 -4.06 -11.06 5.83
N PRO A 20 -4.91 -11.43 4.84
CA PRO A 20 -5.41 -12.79 4.75
C PRO A 20 -4.33 -13.76 4.30
N ARG A 21 -3.95 -14.68 5.18
CA ARG A 21 -3.09 -15.82 4.82
C ARG A 21 -3.73 -16.67 3.73
N THR A 22 -3.05 -16.77 2.59
CA THR A 22 -3.53 -17.48 1.42
C THR A 22 -2.50 -18.51 0.96
N LEU A 23 -2.91 -19.78 0.93
CA LEU A 23 -2.10 -20.85 0.36
C LEU A 23 -2.22 -20.86 -1.15
N VAL A 24 -1.11 -20.72 -1.88
CA VAL A 24 -1.03 -20.81 -3.33
C VAL A 24 -0.49 -22.18 -3.73
N ASN A 25 -1.14 -22.76 -4.73
CA ASN A 25 -0.66 -23.95 -5.42
C ASN A 25 -0.81 -23.67 -6.91
N ASP A 26 0.31 -23.40 -7.58
CA ASP A 26 0.38 -23.07 -9.00
C ASP A 26 0.56 -24.32 -9.89
N GLY A 27 0.50 -25.52 -9.30
CA GLY A 27 0.75 -26.80 -9.97
C GLY A 27 2.22 -27.24 -9.96
N HIS A 28 3.16 -26.34 -9.66
CA HIS A 28 4.59 -26.61 -9.60
C HIS A 28 5.16 -26.50 -8.17
N SER A 29 4.58 -25.63 -7.35
CA SER A 29 5.01 -25.35 -5.99
C SER A 29 3.82 -25.01 -5.08
N ARG A 30 3.98 -25.30 -3.78
CA ARG A 30 3.05 -24.83 -2.75
C ARG A 30 3.78 -23.78 -1.92
N TYR A 31 3.25 -22.56 -1.92
CA TYR A 31 3.80 -21.47 -1.12
C TYR A 31 2.67 -20.67 -0.48
N GLN A 32 3.01 -19.93 0.57
CA GLN A 32 2.06 -19.07 1.29
C GLN A 32 2.30 -17.62 0.89
N LEU A 33 1.22 -16.90 0.61
CA LEU A 33 1.22 -15.45 0.44
C LEU A 33 0.36 -14.81 1.53
N GLU A 34 0.75 -13.63 1.96
CA GLU A 34 0.03 -12.82 2.95
C GLU A 34 0.09 -11.37 2.45
N PRO A 35 -0.97 -10.88 1.79
CA PRO A 35 -0.99 -9.52 1.23
C PRO A 35 -1.36 -8.53 2.31
N ASP A 36 -0.90 -7.29 2.22
CA ASP A 36 -1.24 -6.26 3.20
C ASP A 36 -2.74 -5.93 3.17
N GLY A 37 -3.34 -5.91 1.98
CA GLY A 37 -4.77 -5.73 1.78
C GLY A 37 -5.31 -6.56 0.63
N VAL A 38 -6.60 -6.89 0.70
CA VAL A 38 -7.28 -7.54 -0.42
C VAL A 38 -8.73 -7.09 -0.54
N ILE A 39 -9.18 -6.96 -1.78
CA ILE A 39 -10.58 -6.82 -2.16
C ILE A 39 -11.01 -8.10 -2.88
N PHE A 40 -12.13 -8.68 -2.46
CA PHE A 40 -12.63 -9.93 -2.99
C PHE A 40 -14.13 -9.88 -3.20
N PHE A 41 -14.58 -10.58 -4.24
CA PHE A 41 -15.98 -10.84 -4.48
C PHE A 41 -16.34 -12.18 -3.85
N ARG A 42 -17.33 -12.17 -2.96
CA ARG A 42 -17.82 -13.35 -2.26
C ARG A 42 -19.13 -13.80 -2.87
N THR A 43 -19.22 -15.09 -3.19
CA THR A 43 -20.47 -15.78 -3.53
C THR A 43 -20.77 -16.85 -2.46
N LYS A 44 -21.89 -17.57 -2.59
CA LYS A 44 -22.27 -18.66 -1.66
C LYS A 44 -21.25 -19.81 -1.58
N GLY A 45 -20.43 -20.01 -2.61
CA GLY A 45 -19.49 -21.13 -2.69
C GLY A 45 -18.04 -20.75 -2.93
N SER A 46 -17.74 -19.48 -3.22
CA SER A 46 -16.39 -19.06 -3.58
C SER A 46 -16.03 -17.66 -3.08
N ARG A 47 -14.72 -17.48 -2.88
CA ARG A 47 -14.07 -16.18 -2.67
C ARG A 47 -13.12 -15.96 -3.83
N VAL A 48 -13.40 -14.96 -4.66
CA VAL A 48 -12.57 -14.60 -5.81
C VAL A 48 -11.84 -13.32 -5.48
N PHE A 49 -10.50 -13.36 -5.48
CA PHE A 49 -9.69 -12.17 -5.28
C PHE A 49 -9.77 -11.28 -6.52
N LYS A 50 -10.04 -9.99 -6.30
CA LYS A 50 -10.26 -9.01 -7.36
C LYS A 50 -9.11 -8.02 -7.44
N ALA A 51 -8.76 -7.42 -6.31
CA ALA A 51 -7.55 -6.63 -6.16
C ALA A 51 -6.77 -7.04 -4.92
N VAL A 52 -5.46 -7.00 -5.01
CA VAL A 52 -4.53 -7.17 -3.89
C VAL A 52 -3.73 -5.89 -3.72
N VAL A 53 -3.47 -5.49 -2.47
CA VAL A 53 -2.60 -4.37 -2.12
C VAL A 53 -1.36 -4.94 -1.45
N GLU A 54 -0.19 -4.56 -1.95
CA GLU A 54 1.12 -4.86 -1.36
C GLU A 54 1.83 -3.54 -1.08
N VAL A 55 2.27 -3.36 0.16
CA VAL A 55 3.02 -2.21 0.64
C VAL A 55 4.43 -2.67 0.98
N ALA A 56 5.43 -1.95 0.48
CA ALA A 56 6.81 -2.23 0.81
C ALA A 56 7.58 -0.98 1.24
N PHE A 57 8.48 -1.21 2.19
CA PHE A 57 9.46 -0.25 2.64
C PHE A 57 10.86 -0.82 2.39
N SER A 58 11.71 -0.07 1.67
CA SER A 58 13.08 -0.45 1.34
C SER A 58 13.22 -1.85 0.69
N GLN A 59 12.23 -2.26 -0.12
CA GLN A 59 12.31 -3.49 -0.93
C GLN A 59 12.64 -3.14 -2.38
N THR A 60 13.29 -4.06 -3.07
CA THR A 60 13.57 -3.89 -4.50
C THR A 60 12.26 -3.93 -5.30
N TYR A 61 12.21 -3.10 -6.34
CA TYR A 61 11.08 -3.06 -7.27
C TYR A 61 10.79 -4.44 -7.89
N ASP A 62 11.84 -5.18 -8.24
CA ASP A 62 11.71 -6.52 -8.82
C ASP A 62 11.04 -7.52 -7.86
N SER A 63 11.33 -7.44 -6.56
CA SER A 63 10.70 -8.28 -5.54
C SER A 63 9.19 -8.00 -5.44
N LEU A 64 8.80 -6.72 -5.51
CA LEU A 64 7.38 -6.32 -5.54
C LEU A 64 6.66 -6.82 -6.80
N LEU A 65 7.30 -6.70 -7.96
CA LEU A 65 6.75 -7.23 -9.21
C LEU A 65 6.63 -8.76 -9.19
N GLU A 66 7.57 -9.47 -8.57
CA GLU A 66 7.48 -10.92 -8.42
C GLU A 66 6.25 -11.31 -7.57
N LYS A 67 5.98 -10.58 -6.48
CA LYS A 67 4.75 -10.76 -5.69
C LYS A 67 3.50 -10.50 -6.53
N ALA A 68 3.48 -9.42 -7.31
CA ALA A 68 2.36 -9.10 -8.20
C ALA A 68 2.10 -10.23 -9.21
N ARG A 69 3.16 -10.77 -9.83
CA ARG A 69 3.06 -11.94 -10.73
C ARG A 69 2.44 -13.13 -10.02
N LYS A 70 2.88 -13.45 -8.80
CA LYS A 70 2.35 -14.58 -8.02
C LYS A 70 0.86 -14.41 -7.71
N TRP A 71 0.40 -13.20 -7.42
CA TRP A 71 -1.02 -12.92 -7.20
C TRP A 71 -1.85 -13.03 -8.48
N ILE A 72 -1.37 -12.43 -9.57
CA ILE A 72 -2.08 -12.40 -10.84
C ILE A 72 -2.16 -13.82 -11.44
N PHE A 73 -1.03 -14.50 -11.62
CA PHE A 73 -1.01 -15.81 -12.29
C PHE A 73 -1.36 -16.96 -11.34
N GLY A 74 -0.85 -16.93 -10.09
CA GLY A 74 -1.09 -18.00 -9.12
C GLY A 74 -2.47 -17.96 -8.46
N LYS A 75 -3.10 -16.78 -8.37
CA LYS A 75 -4.43 -16.61 -7.75
C LYS A 75 -5.50 -16.03 -8.66
N LYS A 76 -5.20 -15.83 -9.94
CA LYS A 76 -6.13 -15.26 -10.92
C LYS A 76 -6.72 -13.94 -10.43
N CYS A 77 -5.89 -13.14 -9.76
CA CYS A 77 -6.28 -11.80 -9.33
C CYS A 77 -6.28 -10.87 -10.55
N ASN A 78 -7.29 -10.01 -10.65
CA ASN A 78 -7.40 -9.09 -11.78
C ASN A 78 -6.36 -7.96 -11.66
N ILE A 79 -6.21 -7.42 -10.45
CA ILE A 79 -5.39 -6.24 -10.18
C ILE A 79 -4.47 -6.49 -8.98
N VAL A 80 -3.25 -5.97 -9.06
CA VAL A 80 -2.37 -5.78 -7.89
C VAL A 80 -1.98 -4.31 -7.82
N ILE A 81 -2.21 -3.69 -6.67
CA ILE A 81 -1.80 -2.33 -6.35
C ILE A 81 -0.53 -2.42 -5.50
N LEU A 82 0.57 -1.90 -6.04
CA LEU A 82 1.85 -1.84 -5.36
C LEU A 82 2.04 -0.43 -4.80
N LEU A 83 2.33 -0.36 -3.51
CA LEU A 83 2.77 0.84 -2.82
C LEU A 83 4.20 0.61 -2.34
N ALA A 84 5.12 1.51 -2.66
CA ALA A 84 6.48 1.38 -2.20
C ALA A 84 7.06 2.72 -1.76
N PHE A 85 7.83 2.68 -0.69
CA PHE A 85 8.58 3.81 -0.15
C PHE A 85 10.01 3.39 0.15
N ASN A 86 10.97 4.20 -0.25
CA ASN A 86 12.39 3.94 -0.06
C ASN A 86 13.03 5.09 0.70
N GLU A 87 13.74 4.77 1.79
CA GLU A 87 14.62 5.72 2.47
C GLU A 87 15.90 5.94 1.64
N LYS A 88 16.44 7.15 1.66
CA LYS A 88 17.68 7.50 0.95
C LYS A 88 18.88 6.71 1.47
N LYS A 89 18.91 6.46 2.78
CA LYS A 89 19.83 5.54 3.45
C LYS A 89 19.03 4.68 4.39
N ASP A 90 19.43 3.42 4.49
CA ASP A 90 18.85 2.52 5.48
C ASP A 90 19.11 3.04 6.89
N TYR A 91 18.12 2.83 7.76
CA TYR A 91 18.22 3.19 9.16
C TYR A 91 19.36 2.46 9.85
N GLU A 92 20.25 3.23 10.47
CA GLU A 92 21.32 2.73 11.32
C GLU A 92 20.96 2.96 12.79
N ARG A 93 20.70 1.87 13.52
CA ARG A 93 20.39 1.96 14.96
C ARG A 93 21.53 2.65 15.72
N PRO A 94 21.24 3.54 16.70
CA PRO A 94 22.29 4.13 17.51
C PRO A 94 23.12 3.08 18.25
N ASN A 95 24.44 3.27 18.28
CA ASN A 95 25.38 2.37 18.96
C ASN A 95 25.24 2.36 20.49
N ARG A 96 24.59 3.38 21.08
CA ARG A 96 24.40 3.50 22.52
C ARG A 96 22.91 3.46 22.84
N ARG A 97 22.52 2.61 23.80
CA ARG A 97 21.17 2.62 24.37
C ARG A 97 20.97 3.90 25.17
N ILE A 98 19.80 4.49 25.03
CA ILE A 98 19.40 5.70 25.75
C ILE A 98 18.66 5.26 27.02
N SER A 99 19.21 5.51 28.20
CA SER A 99 18.53 5.22 29.47
C SER A 99 17.68 6.40 29.89
N LEU A 100 16.38 6.18 30.08
CA LEU A 100 15.41 7.20 30.50
C LEU A 100 14.38 6.61 31.46
N THR A 101 13.82 7.46 32.31
CA THR A 101 12.57 7.14 33.01
C THR A 101 11.39 7.19 32.04
N THR A 102 10.29 6.51 32.36
CA THR A 102 9.06 6.54 31.53
C THR A 102 8.52 7.96 31.32
N CYS A 103 8.59 8.80 32.36
CA CYS A 103 8.14 10.20 32.27
C CYS A 103 9.00 11.01 31.28
N GLU A 104 10.32 10.81 31.29
CA GLU A 104 11.22 11.46 30.34
C GLU A 104 11.05 10.95 28.92
N LEU A 105 10.82 9.65 28.75
CA LEU A 105 10.53 9.05 27.45
C LEU A 105 9.28 9.70 26.83
N ASN A 106 8.17 9.69 27.55
CA ASN A 106 6.90 10.27 27.06
C ASN A 106 7.04 11.75 26.73
N ARG A 107 7.73 12.52 27.59
CA ARG A 107 7.97 13.95 27.33
C ARG A 107 8.80 14.16 26.07
N ARG A 108 9.79 13.32 25.80
CA ARG A 108 10.64 13.43 24.60
C ARG A 108 9.88 13.04 23.34
N ILE A 109 9.06 11.99 23.38
CA ILE A 109 8.20 11.60 22.26
C ILE A 109 7.26 12.75 21.88
N GLU A 110 6.63 13.38 22.87
CA GLU A 110 5.76 14.53 22.62
C GLU A 110 6.51 15.69 21.96
N GLN A 111 7.72 15.99 22.46
CA GLN A 111 8.59 17.01 21.86
C GLN A 111 9.00 16.66 20.42
N MET A 112 9.26 15.39 20.14
CA MET A 112 9.62 14.91 18.80
C MET A 112 8.46 15.09 17.83
N ARG A 113 7.24 14.68 18.21
CA ARG A 113 6.03 14.81 17.38
C ARG A 113 5.76 16.27 17.02
N LEU A 114 5.70 17.15 18.02
CA LEU A 114 5.48 18.60 17.81
C LEU A 114 6.56 19.23 16.92
N ASN A 115 7.83 18.83 17.10
CA ASN A 115 8.93 19.34 16.29
C ASN A 115 8.83 18.86 14.83
N TRP A 116 8.54 17.59 14.59
CA TRP A 116 8.47 17.05 13.22
C TRP A 116 7.21 17.49 12.48
N GLU A 117 6.08 17.63 13.14
CA GLU A 117 4.86 18.22 12.56
C GLU A 117 5.08 19.67 12.11
N SER A 118 5.92 20.42 12.82
CA SER A 118 6.22 21.82 12.50
C SER A 118 7.37 22.02 11.50
N GLN A 119 8.17 20.99 11.19
CA GLN A 119 9.41 21.14 10.43
C GLN A 119 9.24 21.42 8.93
N GLY A 120 8.04 21.31 8.34
CA GLY A 120 7.71 21.77 6.98
C GLY A 120 8.46 21.11 5.81
N THR A 121 9.51 20.33 6.06
CA THR A 121 10.17 19.47 5.07
C THR A 121 9.30 18.26 4.81
N GLU A 122 8.61 18.25 3.66
CA GLU A 122 7.45 17.37 3.44
C GLU A 122 7.72 15.88 3.71
N TYR A 123 8.86 15.36 3.24
CA TYR A 123 9.29 13.96 3.42
C TYR A 123 10.81 13.87 3.71
N GLY A 124 11.32 14.87 4.43
CA GLY A 124 12.73 14.99 4.84
C GLY A 124 13.14 14.03 5.97
N PRO A 125 14.43 14.02 6.35
CA PRO A 125 14.91 13.17 7.43
C PRO A 125 14.39 13.64 8.80
N LEU A 126 13.95 12.71 9.62
CA LEU A 126 13.47 12.95 10.98
C LEU A 126 14.61 12.81 11.97
N VAL A 127 15.26 13.94 12.25
CA VAL A 127 16.42 14.02 13.14
C VAL A 127 16.00 14.46 14.54
N PHE A 128 16.48 13.76 15.56
CA PHE A 128 16.32 14.15 16.96
C PHE A 128 17.57 13.81 17.77
N GLN A 129 18.04 14.78 18.56
CA GLN A 129 19.27 14.68 19.36
C GLN A 129 20.51 14.26 18.55
N GLY A 130 20.61 14.75 17.31
CA GLY A 130 21.73 14.47 16.41
C GLY A 130 21.72 13.07 15.79
N HIS A 131 20.62 12.32 15.95
CA HIS A 131 20.43 11.02 15.32
C HIS A 131 19.26 11.05 14.33
N THR A 132 19.42 10.40 13.18
CA THR A 132 18.38 10.25 12.16
C THR A 132 17.55 9.01 12.43
N TRP A 133 16.32 9.20 12.90
CA TRP A 133 15.42 8.09 13.26
C TRP A 133 14.66 7.54 12.05
N LEU A 134 14.46 8.37 11.04
CA LEU A 134 13.98 8.00 9.72
C LEU A 134 14.71 8.89 8.73
N ASP A 135 15.34 8.33 7.71
CA ASP A 135 15.99 9.14 6.68
C ASP A 135 14.95 9.69 5.70
N GLN A 136 15.38 10.60 4.85
CA GLN A 136 14.54 11.16 3.79
C GLN A 136 13.96 10.05 2.92
N LEU A 137 12.65 10.11 2.62
CA LEU A 137 12.07 9.24 1.59
C LEU A 137 12.53 9.72 0.21
N CYS A 138 13.34 8.93 -0.49
CA CYS A 138 13.89 9.27 -1.79
C CYS A 138 12.94 8.92 -2.95
N GLU A 139 12.12 7.90 -2.77
CA GLU A 139 11.12 7.48 -3.74
C GLU A 139 9.87 6.98 -3.01
N GLY A 140 8.70 7.39 -3.49
CA GLY A 140 7.41 6.87 -3.09
C GLY A 140 6.52 6.76 -4.31
N PHE A 141 5.85 5.63 -4.53
CA PHE A 141 4.97 5.46 -5.68
C PHE A 141 3.77 4.56 -5.39
N ILE A 142 2.74 4.72 -6.22
CA ILE A 142 1.64 3.78 -6.38
C ILE A 142 1.67 3.23 -7.81
N GLU A 143 1.58 1.91 -7.97
CA GLU A 143 1.56 1.26 -9.28
C GLU A 143 0.44 0.24 -9.37
N VAL A 144 -0.36 0.32 -10.43
CA VAL A 144 -1.42 -0.65 -10.72
C VAL A 144 -0.92 -1.63 -11.76
N VAL A 145 -0.94 -2.90 -11.41
CA VAL A 145 -0.42 -4.02 -12.21
C VAL A 145 -1.57 -4.95 -12.59
N ARG A 146 -1.67 -5.30 -13.88
CA ARG A 146 -2.68 -6.23 -14.42
C ARG A 146 -2.09 -7.09 -15.53
N ILE A 147 -2.80 -8.13 -15.95
CA ILE A 147 -2.43 -8.92 -17.14
C ILE A 147 -2.52 -8.01 -18.36
N ASP A 148 -1.50 -8.05 -19.22
CA ASP A 148 -1.57 -7.36 -20.50
C ASP A 148 -2.56 -8.10 -21.45
N PRO A 149 -3.69 -7.48 -21.82
CA PRO A 149 -4.70 -8.11 -22.66
C PRO A 149 -4.22 -8.38 -24.10
N HIS A 150 -3.15 -7.72 -24.54
CA HIS A 150 -2.58 -7.87 -25.88
C HIS A 150 -1.41 -8.86 -25.93
N SER A 151 -1.07 -9.46 -24.80
CA SER A 151 -0.01 -10.46 -24.74
C SER A 151 -0.54 -11.87 -24.99
N ASP A 152 0.26 -12.71 -25.65
CA ASP A 152 -0.06 -14.11 -25.94
C ASP A 152 -0.04 -15.02 -24.67
N GLY A 153 -0.32 -14.45 -23.49
CA GLY A 153 -0.52 -15.19 -22.23
C GLY A 153 0.74 -15.66 -21.52
N ARG A 154 1.93 -15.15 -21.88
CA ARG A 154 3.22 -15.58 -21.29
C ARG A 154 3.85 -14.51 -20.37
N ASP A 155 3.17 -14.21 -19.28
CA ASP A 155 3.68 -13.40 -18.17
C ASP A 155 3.90 -11.91 -18.43
N ALA A 156 3.28 -11.34 -19.47
CA ALA A 156 3.33 -9.90 -19.68
C ALA A 156 2.35 -9.18 -18.75
N LEU A 157 2.84 -8.13 -18.11
CA LEU A 157 2.08 -7.31 -17.18
C LEU A 157 1.98 -5.89 -17.73
N LEU A 158 0.76 -5.37 -17.75
CA LEU A 158 0.51 -3.96 -17.96
C LEU A 158 0.65 -3.24 -16.61
N LYS A 159 1.40 -2.14 -16.60
CA LYS A 159 1.78 -1.41 -15.39
C LYS A 159 1.52 0.07 -15.55
N SER A 160 0.85 0.66 -14.56
CA SER A 160 0.55 2.10 -14.50
C SER A 160 1.14 2.66 -13.22
N LYS A 161 2.35 3.23 -13.29
CA LYS A 161 3.11 3.79 -12.16
C LYS A 161 2.87 5.28 -12.03
N TYR A 162 2.60 5.73 -10.81
CA TYR A 162 2.41 7.14 -10.44
C TYR A 162 3.35 7.46 -9.28
N VAL A 163 4.14 8.52 -9.43
CA VAL A 163 5.10 8.95 -8.41
C VAL A 163 4.39 9.84 -7.39
N LEU A 164 4.58 9.53 -6.12
CA LEU A 164 4.02 10.24 -4.98
C LEU A 164 5.10 11.08 -4.28
N ILE A 165 6.32 10.54 -4.17
CA ILE A 165 7.47 11.21 -3.57
C ILE A 165 8.66 11.04 -4.51
N HIS A 166 9.37 12.14 -4.78
CA HIS A 166 10.64 12.11 -5.48
C HIS A 166 11.66 13.00 -4.76
N GLU A 167 12.80 12.41 -4.38
CA GLU A 167 13.88 13.10 -3.68
C GLU A 167 13.42 13.91 -2.46
N GLY A 168 12.48 13.37 -1.68
CA GLY A 168 11.95 13.99 -0.47
C GLY A 168 10.87 15.05 -0.69
N ARG A 169 10.43 15.24 -1.94
CA ARG A 169 9.37 16.20 -2.32
C ARG A 169 8.06 15.50 -2.61
N ASN A 170 6.95 16.16 -2.29
CA ASN A 170 5.63 15.69 -2.68
C ASN A 170 5.39 15.90 -4.18
N GLU A 171 5.21 14.81 -4.92
CA GLU A 171 4.86 14.81 -6.35
C GLU A 171 3.41 14.35 -6.59
N SER A 172 2.62 14.16 -5.53
CA SER A 172 1.29 13.57 -5.60
C SER A 172 0.24 14.45 -6.28
N SER A 173 0.52 15.75 -6.46
CA SER A 173 -0.41 16.74 -7.04
C SER A 173 -0.93 16.39 -8.44
N ASN A 174 -0.17 15.60 -9.21
CA ASN A 174 -0.54 15.18 -10.56
C ASN A 174 -1.14 13.77 -10.62
N VAL A 175 -1.32 13.11 -9.47
CA VAL A 175 -1.87 11.75 -9.42
C VAL A 175 -3.39 11.84 -9.50
N PRO A 176 -4.03 11.25 -10.53
CA PRO A 176 -5.47 11.31 -10.68
C PRO A 176 -6.15 10.44 -9.61
N GLN A 177 -7.42 10.74 -9.29
CA GLN A 177 -8.20 9.91 -8.36
C GLN A 177 -8.50 8.51 -8.93
N SER A 178 -8.53 8.41 -10.26
CA SER A 178 -8.68 7.18 -11.05
C SER A 178 -7.33 6.48 -11.31
N VAL A 179 -6.53 6.23 -10.27
CA VAL A 179 -5.21 5.59 -10.42
C VAL A 179 -5.32 4.27 -11.18
N GLY A 180 -4.62 4.18 -12.32
CA GLY A 180 -4.62 3.00 -13.18
C GLY A 180 -5.90 2.77 -13.98
N ASP A 181 -6.85 3.71 -13.98
CA ASP A 181 -8.13 3.61 -14.69
C ASP A 181 -8.89 2.31 -14.37
N VAL A 182 -8.91 1.96 -13.08
CA VAL A 182 -9.55 0.73 -12.59
C VAL A 182 -11.06 0.81 -12.79
N ARG A 183 -11.63 -0.23 -13.37
CA ARG A 183 -13.05 -0.31 -13.73
C ARG A 183 -13.87 -1.15 -12.75
N LEU A 184 -15.15 -0.84 -12.65
CA LEU A 184 -16.07 -1.57 -11.78
C LEU A 184 -16.20 -3.05 -12.15
N GLY A 185 -16.14 -3.39 -13.44
CA GLY A 185 -16.12 -4.77 -13.93
C GLY A 185 -14.93 -5.59 -13.45
N GLU A 186 -13.83 -4.94 -13.05
CA GLU A 186 -12.66 -5.64 -12.50
C GLU A 186 -12.90 -6.14 -11.07
N PHE A 187 -13.91 -5.58 -10.37
CA PHE A 187 -14.31 -5.98 -9.01
C PHE A 187 -15.59 -6.81 -8.97
N ILE A 188 -16.57 -6.46 -9.78
CA ILE A 188 -17.90 -7.08 -9.78
C ILE A 188 -18.08 -7.81 -11.11
N PRO A 189 -18.40 -9.11 -11.11
CA PRO A 189 -18.70 -9.84 -12.34
C PRO A 189 -19.81 -9.16 -13.16
N GLU A 190 -19.71 -9.20 -14.49
CA GLU A 190 -20.66 -8.54 -15.39
C GLU A 190 -22.09 -9.03 -15.18
N GLU A 191 -22.27 -10.32 -14.90
CA GLU A 191 -23.56 -10.93 -14.59
C GLU A 191 -24.24 -10.33 -13.34
N SER A 192 -23.47 -9.75 -12.42
CA SER A 192 -23.95 -9.08 -11.21
C SER A 192 -24.14 -7.56 -11.38
N LEU A 193 -23.63 -6.98 -12.48
CA LEU A 193 -23.72 -5.54 -12.75
C LEU A 193 -25.02 -5.14 -13.46
N GLY A 194 -25.74 -6.10 -14.07
CA GLY A 194 -27.04 -5.87 -14.70
C GLY A 194 -27.01 -5.11 -16.03
N ASN A 195 -25.89 -4.48 -16.39
CA ASN A 195 -25.64 -3.81 -17.67
C ASN A 195 -24.13 -3.81 -18.00
N GLU A 196 -23.76 -4.09 -19.24
CA GLU A 196 -22.38 -3.99 -19.75
C GLU A 196 -21.82 -2.56 -19.62
N ALA A 197 -22.63 -1.52 -19.74
CA ALA A 197 -22.14 -0.14 -19.58
C ALA A 197 -21.63 0.16 -18.15
N ALA A 198 -22.13 -0.58 -17.14
CA ALA A 198 -21.68 -0.42 -15.77
C ALA A 198 -20.30 -1.04 -15.52
N SER A 199 -19.87 -2.03 -16.33
CA SER A 199 -18.54 -2.65 -16.18
C SER A 199 -17.42 -1.69 -16.60
N GLU A 200 -17.72 -0.76 -17.52
CA GLU A 200 -16.78 0.23 -18.05
C GLU A 200 -16.59 1.47 -17.18
N VAL A 201 -17.37 1.60 -16.09
CA VAL A 201 -17.27 2.74 -15.17
C VAL A 201 -15.91 2.72 -14.46
N VAL A 202 -15.11 3.76 -14.69
CA VAL A 202 -13.84 3.99 -13.98
C VAL A 202 -14.12 4.46 -12.55
N ILE A 203 -13.38 3.90 -11.60
CA ILE A 203 -13.55 4.17 -10.18
C ILE A 203 -12.49 5.18 -9.72
N ASP A 204 -12.95 6.25 -9.10
CA ASP A 204 -12.14 7.15 -8.30
C ASP A 204 -12.01 6.55 -6.89
N PHE A 205 -10.80 6.09 -6.52
CA PHE A 205 -10.56 5.45 -5.22
C PHE A 205 -9.35 6.01 -4.46
N PHE A 206 -8.55 6.87 -5.10
CA PHE A 206 -7.32 7.36 -4.52
C PHE A 206 -7.39 8.87 -4.27
N ASP A 207 -7.43 9.25 -3.00
CA ASP A 207 -7.23 10.65 -2.60
C ASP A 207 -5.75 10.85 -2.27
N ALA A 208 -5.02 11.50 -3.19
CA ALA A 208 -3.60 11.72 -3.05
C ALA A 208 -3.28 12.62 -1.84
N GLU A 209 -4.10 13.61 -1.53
CA GLU A 209 -3.84 14.53 -0.42
C GLU A 209 -4.02 13.82 0.93
N ASP A 210 -5.14 13.13 1.10
CA ASP A 210 -5.43 12.37 2.32
C ASP A 210 -4.39 11.24 2.52
N PHE A 211 -4.06 10.51 1.46
CA PHE A 211 -3.06 9.47 1.51
C PHE A 211 -1.68 10.01 1.91
N MET A 212 -1.26 11.15 1.34
CA MET A 212 0.02 11.76 1.67
C MET A 212 0.08 12.29 3.11
N ASN A 213 -1.05 12.69 3.70
CA ASN A 213 -1.16 13.01 5.13
C ASN A 213 -0.99 11.76 6.01
N ILE A 214 -1.59 10.63 5.63
CA ILE A 214 -1.41 9.34 6.32
C ILE A 214 0.07 8.91 6.27
N VAL A 215 0.73 9.03 5.11
CA VAL A 215 2.15 8.71 4.95
C VAL A 215 3.01 9.56 5.90
N ARG A 216 2.73 10.87 6.00
CA ARG A 216 3.46 11.76 6.92
C ARG A 216 3.29 11.33 8.38
N GLY A 217 2.08 10.98 8.80
CA GLY A 217 1.82 10.45 10.15
C GLY A 217 2.61 9.15 10.40
N ALA A 218 2.55 8.22 9.45
CA ALA A 218 3.26 6.94 9.55
C ALA A 218 4.79 7.10 9.62
N MET A 219 5.37 8.09 8.93
CA MET A 219 6.79 8.41 9.06
C MET A 219 7.17 8.84 10.48
N ILE A 220 6.38 9.74 11.07
CA ILE A 220 6.58 10.21 12.45
C ILE A 220 6.46 9.03 13.42
N ASP A 221 5.41 8.21 13.28
CA ASP A 221 5.20 7.03 14.12
C ASP A 221 6.37 6.05 14.00
N THR A 222 6.83 5.77 12.79
CA THR A 222 8.00 4.89 12.56
C THR A 222 9.26 5.41 13.23
N ALA A 223 9.50 6.72 13.16
CA ALA A 223 10.65 7.34 13.81
C ALA A 223 10.54 7.29 15.35
N VAL A 224 9.33 7.46 15.90
CA VAL A 224 9.05 7.28 17.33
C VAL A 224 9.29 5.83 17.75
N ASP A 225 8.76 4.85 17.03
CA ASP A 225 8.94 3.43 17.33
C ASP A 225 10.42 3.05 17.35
N ARG A 226 11.21 3.56 16.39
CA ARG A 226 12.67 3.36 16.35
C ARG A 226 13.37 4.00 17.55
N TYR A 227 12.92 5.19 17.97
CA TYR A 227 13.40 5.86 19.19
C TYR A 227 13.12 5.05 20.44
N GLU A 228 11.88 4.64 20.64
CA GLU A 228 11.46 3.80 21.77
C GLU A 228 12.26 2.50 21.82
N ALA A 229 12.42 1.80 20.68
CA ALA A 229 13.20 0.58 20.59
C ALA A 229 14.69 0.78 20.91
N ALA A 230 15.24 1.98 20.73
CA ALA A 230 16.62 2.33 21.11
C ALA A 230 16.75 2.75 22.58
N THR A 231 15.65 3.04 23.27
CA THR A 231 15.63 3.41 24.69
C THR A 231 15.54 2.20 25.60
N SER A 232 16.05 2.32 26.82
CA SER A 232 15.86 1.35 27.90
C SER A 232 15.28 2.08 29.09
N ILE A 233 14.15 1.57 29.60
CA ILE A 233 13.45 2.18 30.71
C ILE A 233 14.19 1.83 32.01
N THR A 234 14.64 2.85 32.72
CA THR A 234 15.15 2.71 34.08
C THR A 234 14.03 3.08 35.06
N ALA A 235 13.82 2.21 36.06
CA ALA A 235 12.84 2.40 37.12
C ALA A 235 13.11 3.64 37.97
#